data_AF-A0A932X0X4-F1
#
_entry.id   AF-A0A932X0X4-F1
#
_cell.length_a   1.000
_cell.length_b   1.000
_cell.length_c   1.000
_cell.angle_alpha   90.00
_cell.angle_beta   90.00
_cell.angle_gamma   90.00
#
_symmetry.space_group_name_H-M   'P 1'
#
loop_
_entity.id
_entity.type
_entity.pdbx_description
1 polymer ?
#
loop_
_entity_poly.entity_id
_entity_poly.type
_entity_poly.pdbx_seq_one_letter_code
_entity_poly.pdbx_strand_id
1 'polypeptide(L)'
;MPSSNRERLIEDLVARNREVLRRRLPQDPSAPQTMDEIEQMTEEISQEMDREIDRIITERKEVPPENQARCSCGALARYRGPAERVITTRHGEVRLRRRYYYCPACCRGFAPLDEQLRLDGGATPESFRGGSGWHCSPLTSPLPRRARSWSA
;
A
#
# COMPACT_ATOMS: atom_id res chain seq x y z
N MET A 1 -27.55 -4.92 6.37
CA MET A 1 -27.26 -3.50 6.16
C MET A 1 -25.85 -3.38 5.61
N PRO A 2 -25.62 -2.78 4.43
CA PRO A 2 -24.27 -2.45 3.98
C PRO A 2 -23.56 -1.67 5.08
N SER A 3 -22.32 -2.01 5.40
CA SER A 3 -21.54 -1.18 6.31
C SER A 3 -21.42 0.21 5.68
N SER A 4 -21.59 1.27 6.47
CA SER A 4 -21.46 2.66 5.98
C SER A 4 -20.13 2.90 5.26
N ASN A 5 -19.10 2.10 5.54
CA ASN A 5 -17.83 2.13 4.82
C ASN A 5 -17.92 1.60 3.38
N ARG A 6 -18.63 0.48 3.16
CA ARG A 6 -18.82 -0.08 1.82
C ARG A 6 -19.65 0.87 0.95
N GLU A 7 -20.70 1.46 1.51
CA GLU A 7 -21.56 2.39 0.76
C GLU A 7 -20.79 3.64 0.33
N ARG A 8 -20.04 4.25 1.25
CA ARG A 8 -19.15 5.38 0.92
C ARG A 8 -18.13 5.03 -0.17
N LEU A 9 -17.55 3.83 -0.12
CA LEU A 9 -16.63 3.38 -1.16
C LEU A 9 -17.33 3.31 -2.53
N ILE A 10 -18.56 2.78 -2.59
CA ILE A 10 -19.34 2.73 -3.82
C ILE A 10 -19.63 4.14 -4.34
N GLU A 11 -20.07 5.05 -3.47
CA GLU A 11 -20.35 6.45 -3.81
C GLU A 11 -19.12 7.16 -4.39
N ASP A 12 -17.96 6.99 -3.73
CA ASP A 12 -16.69 7.58 -4.17
C ASP A 12 -16.26 7.03 -5.55
N LEU A 13 -16.35 5.72 -5.75
CA LEU A 13 -16.02 5.07 -7.03
C LEU A 13 -16.96 5.53 -8.16
N VAL A 14 -18.27 5.59 -7.90
CA VAL A 14 -19.26 6.06 -8.88
C VAL A 14 -19.02 7.53 -9.22
N ALA A 15 -18.77 8.38 -8.22
CA ALA A 15 -18.48 9.80 -8.44
C ALA A 15 -17.25 10.00 -9.32
N ARG A 16 -16.19 9.22 -9.08
CA ARG A 16 -14.95 9.31 -9.84
C ARG A 16 -15.09 8.76 -11.26
N ASN A 17 -15.76 7.63 -11.44
CA ASN A 17 -16.00 7.05 -12.77
C ASN A 17 -16.92 7.93 -13.63
N ARG A 18 -17.88 8.64 -13.01
CA ARG A 18 -18.71 9.62 -13.72
C ARG A 18 -17.86 10.71 -14.39
N GLU A 19 -16.80 11.16 -13.75
CA GLU A 19 -15.89 12.17 -14.31
C GLU A 19 -15.10 11.62 -15.52
N VAL A 20 -14.66 10.36 -15.45
CA VAL A 20 -14.00 9.69 -16.59
C VAL A 20 -14.95 9.63 -17.79
N LEU A 21 -16.19 9.16 -17.57
CA LEU A 21 -17.20 9.09 -18.61
C LEU A 21 -17.51 10.46 -19.22
N ARG A 22 -17.67 11.51 -18.39
CA ARG A 22 -17.92 12.88 -18.86
C ARG A 22 -16.80 13.44 -19.74
N ARG A 23 -15.54 13.09 -19.43
CA ARG A 23 -14.38 13.56 -20.16
C ARG A 23 -14.21 12.85 -21.50
N ARG A 24 -14.50 11.54 -21.54
CA ARG A 24 -14.15 10.66 -22.66
C ARG A 24 -15.29 10.40 -23.63
N LEU A 25 -16.53 10.31 -23.14
CA LEU A 25 -17.68 10.11 -24.03
C LEU A 25 -17.93 11.37 -24.87
N PRO A 26 -18.40 11.22 -26.12
CA PRO A 26 -18.78 12.34 -26.95
C PRO A 26 -19.97 13.08 -26.32
N GLN A 27 -19.99 14.41 -26.50
CA GLN A 27 -21.11 15.24 -26.03
C GLN A 27 -22.41 14.91 -26.78
N ASP A 28 -22.30 14.49 -28.04
CA ASP A 28 -23.39 13.94 -28.84
C ASP A 28 -23.12 12.46 -29.13
N PRO A 29 -23.73 11.52 -28.37
CA PRO A 29 -23.61 10.08 -28.60
C PRO A 29 -24.17 9.59 -29.95
N SER A 30 -24.91 10.44 -30.67
CA SER A 30 -25.49 10.10 -31.99
C SER A 30 -24.60 10.54 -33.15
N ALA A 31 -23.49 11.23 -32.87
CA ALA A 31 -22.55 11.65 -33.90
C ALA A 31 -22.00 10.40 -34.65
N PRO A 32 -21.81 10.47 -35.98
CA PRO A 32 -21.26 9.34 -36.73
C PRO A 32 -19.88 8.94 -36.21
N GLN A 33 -19.72 7.66 -35.91
CA GLN A 33 -18.46 7.05 -35.51
C GLN A 33 -18.32 5.70 -36.20
N THR A 34 -17.08 5.32 -36.48
CA THR A 34 -16.71 3.97 -36.94
C THR A 34 -16.71 2.99 -35.76
N MET A 35 -16.75 1.68 -36.06
CA MET A 35 -16.63 0.66 -35.02
C MET A 35 -15.28 0.76 -34.30
N ASP A 36 -14.20 0.96 -35.04
CA ASP A 36 -12.84 1.10 -34.49
C ASP A 36 -12.74 2.27 -33.49
N GLU A 37 -13.39 3.41 -33.78
CA GLU A 37 -13.42 4.56 -32.87
C GLU A 37 -14.21 4.24 -31.57
N ILE A 38 -15.29 3.49 -31.67
CA ILE A 38 -16.08 3.06 -30.51
C ILE A 38 -15.29 2.08 -29.64
N GLU A 39 -14.62 1.11 -30.27
CA GLU A 39 -13.78 0.13 -29.57
C GLU A 39 -12.61 0.82 -28.87
N GLN A 40 -11.89 1.69 -29.57
CA GLN A 40 -10.77 2.45 -28.99
C GLN A 40 -11.21 3.30 -27.80
N MET A 41 -12.34 4.01 -27.93
CA MET A 41 -12.89 4.81 -26.84
C MET A 41 -13.29 3.96 -25.64
N THR A 42 -13.94 2.82 -25.88
CA THR A 42 -14.37 1.89 -24.82
C THR A 42 -13.17 1.33 -24.07
N GLU A 43 -12.10 0.97 -24.78
CA GLU A 43 -10.86 0.49 -24.18
C GLU A 43 -10.21 1.57 -23.31
N GLU A 44 -10.10 2.81 -23.80
CA GLU A 44 -9.52 3.92 -23.04
C GLU A 44 -10.31 4.25 -21.78
N ILE A 45 -11.64 4.26 -21.86
CA ILE A 45 -12.53 4.48 -20.72
C ILE A 45 -12.32 3.36 -19.68
N SER A 46 -12.35 2.10 -20.12
CA SER A 46 -12.19 0.94 -19.25
C SER A 46 -10.84 0.99 -18.53
N GLN A 47 -9.75 1.23 -19.26
CA GLN A 47 -8.40 1.32 -18.67
C GLN A 47 -8.28 2.44 -17.63
N GLU A 48 -8.87 3.61 -17.89
CA GLU A 48 -8.81 4.73 -16.93
C GLU A 48 -9.63 4.44 -15.67
N MET A 49 -10.82 3.85 -15.83
CA MET A 49 -11.66 3.43 -14.70
C MET A 49 -11.00 2.33 -13.86
N ASP A 50 -10.42 1.31 -14.48
CA ASP A 50 -9.78 0.19 -13.79
C ASP A 50 -8.58 0.67 -12.94
N ARG A 51 -7.74 1.55 -13.48
CA ARG A 51 -6.62 2.18 -12.75
C ARG A 51 -7.09 2.95 -11.53
N GLU A 52 -8.19 3.67 -11.67
CA GLU A 52 -8.75 4.50 -10.62
C GLU A 52 -9.39 3.67 -9.50
N ILE A 53 -10.07 2.59 -9.87
CA ILE A 53 -10.60 1.59 -8.93
C ILE A 53 -9.46 0.96 -8.13
N ASP A 54 -8.40 0.48 -8.80
CA ASP A 54 -7.22 -0.10 -8.15
C ASP A 54 -6.61 0.89 -7.14
N ARG A 55 -6.45 2.15 -7.55
CA ARG A 55 -5.90 3.22 -6.70
C ARG A 55 -6.76 3.42 -5.45
N ILE A 56 -8.06 3.68 -5.60
CA ILE A 56 -8.95 4.00 -4.47
C ILE A 56 -9.02 2.83 -3.48
N ILE A 57 -9.12 1.60 -3.97
CA ILE A 57 -9.18 0.40 -3.12
C ILE A 57 -7.87 0.22 -2.36
N THR A 58 -6.74 0.49 -3.02
CA THR A 58 -5.39 0.31 -2.45
C THR A 58 -5.05 1.38 -1.43
N GLU A 59 -5.33 2.65 -1.69
CA GLU A 59 -5.04 3.78 -0.79
C GLU A 59 -5.82 3.71 0.52
N ARG A 60 -7.01 3.10 0.52
CA ARG A 60 -7.83 2.90 1.73
C ARG A 60 -7.38 1.74 2.60
N LYS A 61 -6.35 0.99 2.20
CA LYS A 61 -5.80 -0.07 3.03
C LYS A 61 -4.98 0.56 4.15
N GLU A 62 -5.57 0.63 5.32
CA GLU A 62 -4.91 1.14 6.51
C GLU A 62 -4.27 0.01 7.31
N VAL A 63 -3.07 0.28 7.81
CA VAL A 63 -2.52 -0.42 8.98
C VAL A 63 -2.83 0.48 10.18
N PRO A 64 -3.34 -0.08 11.30
CA PRO A 64 -3.59 0.69 12.52
C PRO A 64 -2.41 1.63 12.85
N PRO A 65 -2.67 2.86 13.34
CA PRO A 65 -1.66 3.89 13.53
C PRO A 65 -0.75 3.64 14.75
N GLU A 66 -0.43 2.38 15.03
CA GLU A 66 0.45 1.98 16.12
C GLU A 66 1.89 2.42 15.83
N ASN A 67 2.58 2.90 16.86
CA ASN A 67 3.99 3.32 16.76
C ASN A 67 4.97 2.14 16.80
N GLN A 68 4.46 0.92 16.99
CA GLN A 68 5.23 -0.31 17.03
C GLN A 68 4.58 -1.37 16.15
N ALA A 69 5.40 -2.30 15.63
CA ALA A 69 4.93 -3.47 14.89
C ALA A 69 5.88 -4.65 15.15
N ARG A 70 5.35 -5.88 15.15
CA ARG A 70 6.19 -7.08 15.29
C ARG A 70 6.95 -7.32 13.99
N CYS A 71 8.28 -7.44 14.10
CA CYS A 71 9.15 -7.80 12.98
C CYS A 71 9.14 -9.32 12.76
N SER A 72 9.46 -9.77 11.56
CA SER A 72 9.63 -11.20 11.23
C SER A 72 10.73 -11.90 12.04
N CYS A 73 11.67 -11.15 12.63
CA CYS A 73 12.66 -11.68 13.57
C CYS A 73 12.11 -11.90 15.00
N GLY A 74 10.85 -11.51 15.27
CA GLY A 74 10.19 -11.63 16.57
C GLY A 74 10.29 -10.39 17.46
N ALA A 75 11.21 -9.45 17.19
CA ALA A 75 11.37 -8.23 17.98
C ALA A 75 10.34 -7.14 17.59
N LEU A 76 10.15 -6.16 18.49
CA LEU A 76 9.34 -4.97 18.20
C LEU A 76 10.13 -3.92 17.41
N ALA A 77 9.59 -3.51 16.28
CA ALA A 77 10.09 -2.43 15.45
C ALA A 77 9.36 -1.12 15.76
N ARG A 78 9.99 0.01 15.45
CA ARG A 78 9.42 1.35 15.67
C ARG A 78 9.05 2.02 14.36
N TYR A 79 7.92 2.73 14.36
CA TYR A 79 7.48 3.55 13.25
C TYR A 79 8.51 4.65 12.93
N ARG A 80 8.76 4.88 11.65
CA ARG A 80 9.74 5.86 11.13
C ARG A 80 9.14 6.92 10.22
N GLY A 81 7.86 6.81 9.87
CA GLY A 81 7.20 7.73 8.97
C GLY A 81 6.44 7.01 7.84
N PRO A 82 5.71 7.77 7.02
CA PRO A 82 5.16 7.25 5.77
C PRO A 82 6.30 6.98 4.78
N ALA A 83 6.17 5.91 4.01
CA ALA A 83 6.98 5.63 2.83
C ALA A 83 6.05 5.44 1.62
N GLU A 84 6.52 5.84 0.45
CA GLU A 84 5.82 5.62 -0.82
C GLU A 84 6.48 4.46 -1.58
N ARG A 85 5.66 3.69 -2.29
CA ARG A 85 6.10 2.62 -3.20
C ARG A 85 5.22 2.63 -4.44
N VAL A 86 5.82 2.57 -5.62
CA VAL A 86 5.08 2.29 -6.86
C VAL A 86 4.92 0.78 -6.98
N ILE A 87 3.69 0.32 -7.22
CA ILE A 87 3.39 -1.09 -7.50
C ILE A 87 2.79 -1.21 -8.89
N THR A 88 3.15 -2.27 -9.60
CA THR A 88 2.57 -2.59 -10.90
C THR A 88 1.39 -3.52 -10.69
N THR A 89 0.20 -3.10 -11.12
CA THR A 89 -1.01 -3.91 -11.17
C THR A 89 -1.29 -4.36 -12.60
N ARG A 90 -2.34 -5.17 -12.81
CA ARG A 90 -2.82 -5.52 -14.15
C ARG A 90 -3.25 -4.27 -14.95
N HIS A 91 -3.72 -3.24 -14.26
CA HIS A 91 -4.31 -2.05 -14.89
C HIS A 91 -3.29 -0.90 -15.01
N GLY A 92 -2.13 -1.00 -14.37
CA GLY A 92 -1.03 -0.04 -14.51
C GLY A 92 -0.28 0.18 -13.20
N GLU A 93 0.48 1.27 -13.12
CA GLU A 93 1.19 1.63 -11.91
C GLU A 93 0.28 2.37 -10.92
N VAL A 94 0.38 1.99 -9.64
CA VAL A 94 -0.32 2.65 -8.53
C VAL A 94 0.70 3.08 -7.48
N ARG A 95 0.54 4.28 -6.92
CA ARG A 95 1.35 4.78 -5.80
C ARG A 95 0.72 4.36 -4.48
N LEU A 96 1.46 3.57 -3.70
CA LEU A 96 1.06 3.10 -2.38
C LEU A 96 1.80 3.90 -1.29
N ARG A 97 1.06 4.67 -0.50
CA ARG A 97 1.57 5.32 0.72
C ARG A 97 1.31 4.43 1.93
N ARG A 98 2.36 4.06 2.65
CA ARG A 98 2.35 3.02 3.69
C ARG A 98 3.15 3.43 4.93
N ARG A 99 2.82 2.89 6.10
CA ARG A 99 3.60 3.12 7.34
C ARG A 99 4.88 2.28 7.30
N TYR A 100 6.03 2.90 7.49
CA TYR A 100 7.33 2.24 7.50
C TYR A 100 7.89 2.08 8.91
N TYR A 101 8.40 0.90 9.21
CA TYR A 101 8.94 0.52 10.51
C TYR A 101 10.38 0.07 10.37
N TYR A 102 11.19 0.31 11.40
CA TYR A 102 12.57 -0.15 11.48
C TYR A 102 12.79 -0.98 12.73
N CYS A 103 13.32 -2.19 12.56
CA CYS A 103 13.66 -3.08 13.66
C CYS A 103 15.13 -2.90 14.08
N PRO A 104 15.41 -2.50 15.33
CA PRO A 104 16.79 -2.37 15.81
C PRO A 104 17.48 -3.71 16.07
N ALA A 105 16.75 -4.82 16.20
CA ALA A 105 17.33 -6.13 16.52
C ALA A 105 17.94 -6.82 15.29
N CYS A 106 17.27 -6.74 14.13
CA CYS A 106 17.74 -7.33 12.87
C CYS A 106 18.17 -6.27 11.84
N CYS A 107 18.07 -4.98 12.19
CA CYS A 107 18.50 -3.83 11.38
C CYS A 107 17.78 -3.72 10.02
N ARG A 108 16.56 -4.28 9.91
CA ARG A 108 15.75 -4.25 8.68
C ARG A 108 14.55 -3.34 8.86
N GLY A 109 14.19 -2.64 7.77
CA GLY A 109 12.93 -1.93 7.67
C GLY A 109 11.89 -2.74 6.91
N PHE A 110 10.61 -2.49 7.22
CA PHE A 110 9.47 -3.15 6.59
C PHE A 110 8.21 -2.28 6.69
N ALA A 111 7.22 -2.58 5.86
CA ALA A 111 5.88 -2.03 5.99
C ALA A 111 4.87 -3.19 6.11
N PRO A 112 4.08 -3.28 7.20
CA PRO A 112 3.08 -4.34 7.38
C PRO A 112 2.07 -4.43 6.22
N LEU A 113 1.80 -3.30 5.56
CA LEU A 113 0.88 -3.27 4.42
C LEU A 113 1.37 -4.11 3.23
N ASP A 114 2.68 -4.26 3.05
CA ASP A 114 3.23 -5.11 1.97
C ASP A 114 2.86 -6.58 2.20
N GLU A 115 2.91 -7.05 3.44
CA GLU A 115 2.53 -8.41 3.79
C GLU A 115 1.02 -8.63 3.62
N GLN A 116 0.20 -7.67 4.06
CA GLN A 116 -1.25 -7.71 3.88
C GLN A 116 -1.64 -7.77 2.39
N LEU A 117 -0.92 -7.05 1.54
CA LEU A 117 -1.12 -7.02 0.09
C LEU A 117 -0.35 -8.11 -0.66
N ARG A 118 0.44 -8.93 0.04
CA ARG A 118 1.33 -9.96 -0.54
C ARG A 118 2.26 -9.41 -1.63
N LEU A 119 2.77 -8.21 -1.41
CA LEU A 119 3.78 -7.60 -2.28
C LEU A 119 5.13 -8.25 -2.03
N ASP A 120 5.90 -8.44 -3.10
CA ASP A 120 7.29 -8.85 -3.01
C ASP A 120 8.16 -7.76 -2.34
N GLY A 121 9.39 -8.09 -1.94
CA GLY A 121 10.29 -7.16 -1.24
C GLY A 121 10.89 -6.04 -2.12
N GLY A 122 10.38 -5.83 -3.34
CA GLY A 122 10.97 -4.95 -4.35
C GLY A 122 10.72 -3.44 -4.17
N ALA A 123 11.71 -2.65 -4.62
CA ALA A 123 11.77 -1.19 -4.79
C ALA A 123 11.84 -0.32 -3.51
N THR A 124 12.98 -0.42 -2.82
CA THR A 124 13.51 0.64 -1.95
C THR A 124 13.99 1.83 -2.78
N PRO A 125 13.55 3.08 -2.50
CA PRO A 125 14.15 4.27 -3.10
C PRO A 125 15.62 4.44 -2.66
N GLU A 126 16.48 4.78 -3.62
CA GLU A 126 17.92 5.00 -3.45
C GLU A 126 18.26 6.13 -2.46
N SER A 127 17.33 7.07 -2.25
CA SER A 127 17.46 8.22 -1.33
C SER A 127 17.58 7.87 0.16
N PHE A 128 17.43 6.59 0.54
CA PHE A 128 17.71 6.10 1.89
C PHE A 128 19.10 5.46 2.07
N ARG A 129 19.95 5.41 1.02
CA ARG A 129 21.38 5.12 1.17
C ARG A 129 22.19 6.41 1.23
N GLY A 130 22.37 6.95 2.43
CA GLY A 130 23.31 8.06 2.63
C GLY A 130 23.36 8.62 4.04
N GLY A 131 24.35 8.18 4.83
CA GLY A 131 25.00 8.86 5.97
C GLY A 131 24.11 9.24 7.17
N SER A 132 24.33 8.82 8.42
CA SER A 132 25.59 8.53 9.12
C SER A 132 25.29 7.64 10.34
N GLY A 133 26.09 6.57 10.52
CA GLY A 133 26.38 5.99 11.84
C GLY A 133 25.22 5.40 12.64
N TRP A 134 24.46 4.44 12.09
CA TRP A 134 23.82 3.43 12.94
C TRP A 134 24.65 2.15 12.86
N HIS A 135 25.70 2.07 13.70
CA HIS A 135 26.26 0.78 14.05
C HIS A 135 25.16 0.00 14.78
N CYS A 136 24.50 -0.87 14.06
CA CYS A 136 23.56 -1.81 14.63
C CYS A 136 24.39 -2.94 15.24
N SER A 137 24.85 -2.76 16.48
CA SER A 137 25.30 -3.90 17.27
C SER A 137 24.07 -4.76 17.52
N PRO A 138 24.05 -6.03 17.07
CA PRO A 138 22.98 -6.94 17.47
C PRO A 138 22.93 -6.95 18.99
N LEU A 139 21.72 -6.91 19.56
CA LEU A 139 21.54 -7.22 20.98
C LEU A 139 21.88 -8.70 21.18
N THR A 140 23.16 -9.03 21.24
CA THR A 140 23.63 -10.29 21.81
C THR A 140 23.45 -10.20 23.31
N SER A 141 22.30 -10.61 23.80
CA SER A 141 22.15 -11.10 25.17
C SER A 141 20.93 -12.01 25.25
N PRO A 142 21.09 -13.33 25.43
CA PRO A 142 20.01 -14.16 25.92
C PRO A 142 19.67 -13.69 27.34
N LEU A 143 18.39 -13.37 27.58
CA LEU A 143 17.89 -13.09 28.93
C LEU A 143 18.30 -14.26 29.86
N PRO A 144 18.94 -14.00 31.02
CA PRO A 144 19.18 -15.08 31.97
C PRO A 144 17.82 -15.55 32.51
N ARG A 145 17.47 -16.80 32.22
CA ARG A 145 16.43 -17.52 32.95
C ARG A 145 16.84 -17.52 34.42
N ARG A 146 16.25 -16.65 35.25
CA ARG A 146 16.29 -16.85 36.70
C ARG A 146 15.46 -18.08 37.02
N ALA A 147 16.12 -19.23 37.11
CA ALA A 147 15.64 -20.35 37.89
C ALA A 147 15.54 -19.87 39.35
N ARG A 148 14.31 -19.67 39.84
CA ARG A 148 14.08 -19.63 41.28
C ARG A 148 13.97 -21.07 41.74
N SER A 149 15.08 -21.60 42.25
CA SER A 149 15.09 -22.73 43.17
C SER A 149 14.23 -22.38 44.38
N TRP A 150 13.20 -23.17 44.65
CA TRP A 150 12.60 -23.26 45.97
C TRP A 150 13.25 -24.46 46.65
N SER A 151 13.78 -24.27 47.85
CA SER A 151 14.24 -25.33 48.73
C SER A 151 13.92 -24.94 50.16
N ALA A 152 13.45 -25.95 50.90
CA ALA A 152 12.91 -25.99 52.27
C ALA A 152 11.44 -25.55 52.39
#